data_AF-A0A519JSW8-F1
#
_entry.id   AF-A0A519JSW8-F1
#
_cell.length_a   1.000
_cell.length_b   1.000
_cell.length_c   1.000
_cell.angle_alpha   90.00
_cell.angle_beta   90.00
_cell.angle_gamma   90.00
#
_symmetry.space_group_name_H-M   'P 1'
#
loop_
_entity.id
_entity.type
_entity.pdbx_description
1 polymer ?
#
loop_
_entity_poly.entity_id
_entity_poly.type
_entity_poly.pdbx_seq_one_letter_code
_entity_poly.pdbx_strand_id
1 'polypeptide(L)' 'MPRYFIEFAYNGTDYHGWQHQPDTPYTVQGTLEKNISMVLRT' A
#
# COMPACT_ATOMS: atom_id res chain seq x y z
N MET A 1 -14.03 3.13 14.76
CA MET A 1 -12.96 2.23 14.29
C MET A 1 -11.65 2.72 14.89
N PRO A 2 -10.82 1.82 15.45
CA PRO A 2 -9.49 2.20 15.95
C PRO A 2 -8.59 2.66 14.81
N ARG A 3 -7.74 3.66 15.08
CA ARG A 3 -6.74 4.17 14.13
C ARG A 3 -5.36 3.67 14.55
N TYR A 4 -4.66 3.06 13.61
CA TYR A 4 -3.31 2.54 13.81
C TYR A 4 -2.31 3.33 12.97
N PHE A 5 -1.09 3.43 13.46
CA PHE A 5 0.05 3.95 12.72
C PHE A 5 0.99 2.79 12.39
N ILE A 6 1.58 2.82 11.20
CA ILE A 6 2.54 1.81 10.75
C ILE A 6 3.78 2.51 10.19
N GLU A 7 4.94 1.94 10.48
CA GLU A 7 6.22 2.32 9.91
C GLU A 7 6.74 1.12 9.12
N PHE A 8 7.28 1.38 7.93
CA PHE A 8 7.88 0.33 7.12
C PHE A 8 8.90 0.91 6.14
N ALA A 9 9.76 0.02 5.63
CA ALA A 9 10.68 0.30 4.54
C ALA A 9 10.37 -0.63 3.37
N TYR A 10 10.71 -0.21 2.16
CA TYR A 10 10.52 -1.01 0.95
C TYR A 10 11.67 -0.75 -0.03
N ASN A 11 11.94 -1.73 -0.89
CA ASN A 11 12.79 -1.52 -2.05
C ASN A 11 11.94 -0.96 -3.20
N GLY A 12 12.25 0.26 -3.66
CA GLY A 12 11.47 0.95 -4.67
C GLY A 12 11.70 0.51 -6.12
N THR A 13 12.66 -0.39 -6.40
CA THR A 13 13.06 -0.72 -7.79
C THR A 13 11.89 -1.20 -8.68
N ASP A 14 10.99 -2.02 -8.14
CA ASP A 14 9.87 -2.61 -8.90
C ASP A 14 8.54 -1.87 -8.69
N TYR A 15 8.57 -0.73 -7.99
CA TYR A 15 7.36 0.03 -7.66
C TYR A 15 7.33 1.38 -8.38
N HIS A 16 6.16 1.77 -8.85
CA HIS A 16 5.94 3.05 -9.55
C HIS A 16 5.65 4.19 -8.56
N GLY A 17 6.51 4.33 -7.54
CA GLY A 17 6.41 5.35 -6.51
C GLY A 17 5.42 5.04 -5.37
N TRP A 18 5.24 6.03 -4.49
CA TRP A 18 4.43 5.90 -3.28
C TRP A 18 2.93 5.87 -3.56
N GLN A 19 2.41 6.94 -4.17
CA GLN A 19 0.99 7.24 -4.22
C GLN A 19 0.21 6.26 -5.12
N HIS A 20 -0.97 5.81 -4.66
CA HIS A 20 -1.89 5.05 -5.49
C HIS A 20 -2.46 5.91 -6.63
N GLN A 21 -2.45 5.39 -7.84
CA GLN A 21 -2.97 6.06 -9.04
C GLN A 21 -3.80 5.08 -9.88
N PRO A 22 -4.91 5.52 -10.52
CA PRO A 22 -5.84 4.63 -11.22
C PRO A 22 -5.20 3.79 -12.34
N ASP A 23 -4.33 4.41 -13.14
CA ASP A 23 -3.78 3.79 -14.36
C ASP A 23 -2.34 3.28 -14.18
N THR A 24 -1.80 3.37 -12.97
CA THR A 24 -0.43 2.94 -12.67
C THR A 24 -0.45 1.71 -11.76
N PRO A 25 -0.08 0.52 -12.28
CA PRO A 25 0.00 -0.68 -11.45
C PRO A 25 1.19 -0.57 -10.47
N TYR A 26 1.28 -1.48 -9.49
CA TYR A 26 2.46 -1.63 -8.63
C TYR A 26 2.94 -0.34 -7.93
N THR A 27 2.01 0.42 -7.33
CA THR A 27 2.32 1.52 -6.41
C THR A 27 2.43 1.00 -4.97
N VAL A 28 3.27 1.62 -4.14
CA VAL A 28 3.50 1.15 -2.76
C VAL A 28 2.24 1.27 -1.92
N GLN A 29 1.58 2.44 -1.93
CA GLN A 29 0.34 2.68 -1.20
C GLN A 29 -0.76 1.71 -1.64
N GLY A 30 -0.97 1.55 -2.96
CA GLY A 30 -2.02 0.65 -3.46
C GLY A 30 -1.77 -0.81 -3.11
N THR A 31 -0.51 -1.24 -3.11
CA THR A 31 -0.13 -2.61 -2.68
C THR A 31 -0.40 -2.80 -1.20
N LEU A 32 -0.02 -1.83 -0.37
CA LEU A 32 -0.23 -1.88 1.07
C LEU A 32 -1.72 -1.91 1.42
N GLU A 33 -2.51 -1.01 0.85
CA GLU A 33 -3.98 -0.93 1.06
C GLU A 33 -4.67 -2.23 0.68
N LYS A 34 -4.33 -2.82 -0.48
CA LYS A 34 -4.90 -4.10 -0.94
C LYS A 34 -4.59 -5.25 0.03
N ASN A 35 -3.36 -5.35 0.51
CA ASN A 35 -2.98 -6.46 1.40
C ASN A 35 -3.52 -6.26 2.82
N ILE A 36 -3.54 -5.02 3.32
CA ILE A 36 -4.12 -4.71 4.62
C ILE A 36 -5.63 -4.99 4.62
N SER A 37 -6.37 -4.60 3.58
CA SER A 37 -7.81 -4.90 3.48
C SER A 37 -8.10 -6.40 3.47
N MET A 38 -7.25 -7.19 2.80
CA MET A 38 -7.35 -8.66 2.83
C MET A 38 -7.14 -9.24 4.23
N VAL A 39 -6.16 -8.73 4.98
CA VAL A 39 -5.85 -9.21 6.33
C VAL A 39 -6.91 -8.77 7.34
N LEU A 40 -7.33 -7.50 7.28
CA LEU A 40 -8.30 -6.91 8.21
C LEU A 40 -9.75 -7.22 7.85
N ARG A 41 -10.02 -7.72 6.63
CA ARG A 41 -11.37 -7.99 6.08
C ARG A 41 -12.29 -6.78 6.12
N THR A 42 -11.74 -5.63 5.76
CA THR A 42 -12.41 -4.31 5.70
C THR A 42 -12.54 -3.82 4.28
#